data_AF-A0A0F3HFH1-F1
#
_entry.id   AF-A0A0F3HFH1-F1
#
_cell.length_a   1.000
_cell.length_b   1.000
_cell.length_c   1.000
_cell.angle_alpha   90.00
_cell.angle_beta   90.00
_cell.angle_gamma   90.00
#
_symmetry.space_group_name_H-M   'P 1'
#
loop_
_entity.id
_entity.type
_entity.pdbx_description
1 polymer ?
#
loop_
_entity_poly.entity_id
_entity_poly.type
_entity_poly.pdbx_seq_one_letter_code
_entity_poly.pdbx_strand_id
1 'polypeptide(L)'
;MKHKLSRCLTFFLMFLLIGLSIVKLAKTVQADSVTGYNLDTKIIHERSGLELSDDVEVIAGERLIATYQLIFPDSQSISENDQLILDIPR
;
A
#
# COMPACT_ATOMS: atom_id res chain seq x y z
N MET A 1 -38.42 39.27 -13.60
CA MET A 1 -36.97 38.93 -13.57
C MET A 1 -36.56 38.04 -12.40
N LYS A 2 -37.14 38.17 -11.19
CA LYS A 2 -36.76 37.38 -9.99
C LYS A 2 -36.83 35.85 -10.15
N HIS A 3 -37.86 35.33 -10.83
CA HIS A 3 -38.03 33.89 -11.07
C HIS A 3 -36.95 33.27 -12.01
N LYS A 4 -36.43 34.04 -12.98
CA LYS A 4 -35.37 33.55 -13.88
C LYS A 4 -34.01 33.48 -13.17
N LEU A 5 -33.72 34.44 -12.29
CA LEU A 5 -32.50 34.49 -11.48
C LEU A 5 -32.46 33.35 -10.46
N SER A 6 -33.57 33.10 -9.76
CA SER A 6 -33.71 31.99 -8.82
C SER A 6 -33.49 30.63 -9.47
N ARG A 7 -33.99 30.44 -10.70
CA ARG A 7 -33.81 29.20 -11.46
C ARG A 7 -32.36 28.99 -11.90
N CYS A 8 -31.67 30.05 -12.32
CA CYS A 8 -30.25 29.99 -12.65
C CYS A 8 -29.40 29.63 -11.42
N LEU A 9 -29.72 30.22 -10.27
CA LEU A 9 -29.02 29.96 -9.02
C LEU A 9 -29.18 28.51 -8.55
N THR A 10 -30.38 27.93 -8.67
CA THR A 10 -30.60 26.52 -8.31
C THR A 10 -29.88 25.56 -9.25
N PHE A 11 -29.80 25.85 -10.56
CA PHE A 11 -28.97 25.06 -11.48
C PHE A 11 -27.50 25.11 -11.09
N PHE A 12 -26.97 26.30 -10.80
CA PHE A 12 -25.59 26.45 -10.37
C PHE A 12 -25.29 25.68 -9.08
N LEU A 13 -26.20 25.77 -8.09
CA LEU A 13 -26.07 25.04 -6.83
C LEU A 13 -26.11 23.52 -7.02
N MET A 14 -26.96 23.02 -7.93
CA MET A 14 -27.01 21.59 -8.26
C MET A 14 -25.70 21.09 -8.87
N PHE A 15 -25.15 21.83 -9.84
CA PHE A 15 -23.84 21.48 -10.43
C PHE A 15 -22.70 21.55 -9.41
N LEU A 16 -22.74 22.53 -8.49
CA LEU A 16 -21.77 22.64 -7.41
C LEU A 16 -21.82 21.41 -6.49
N LEU A 17 -23.02 20.96 -6.10
CA LEU A 17 -23.21 19.78 -5.25
C LEU A 17 -22.75 18.49 -5.96
N ILE A 18 -23.04 18.35 -7.24
CA ILE A 18 -22.58 17.20 -8.05
C ILE A 18 -21.04 17.22 -8.16
N GLY A 19 -20.44 18.38 -8.42
CA GLY A 19 -18.99 18.54 -8.48
C GLY A 19 -18.30 18.18 -7.15
N LEU A 20 -18.82 18.67 -6.02
CA LEU A 20 -18.35 18.31 -4.68
C LEU A 20 -18.47 16.80 -4.40
N SER A 21 -19.50 16.14 -4.92
CA SER A 21 -19.71 14.71 -4.74
C SER A 21 -18.68 13.88 -5.52
N ILE A 22 -18.38 14.27 -6.76
CA ILE A 22 -17.38 13.59 -7.61
C ILE A 22 -15.98 13.77 -7.02
N VAL A 23 -15.65 14.97 -6.53
CA VAL A 23 -14.34 15.23 -5.88
C VAL A 23 -14.16 14.38 -4.62
N LYS A 24 -15.22 14.19 -3.81
CA LYS A 24 -15.17 13.28 -2.66
C LYS A 24 -14.99 11.83 -3.10
N LEU A 25 -15.70 11.39 -4.13
CA LEU A 25 -15.62 10.02 -4.62
C LEU A 25 -14.26 9.70 -5.25
N ALA A 26 -13.65 10.66 -5.94
CA ALA A 26 -12.32 10.53 -6.55
C ALA A 26 -11.21 10.38 -5.49
N LYS A 27 -11.38 10.98 -4.30
CA LYS A 27 -10.44 10.82 -3.18
C LYS A 27 -10.53 9.47 -2.50
N THR A 28 -11.66 8.75 -2.60
CA THR A 28 -11.87 7.49 -1.88
C THR A 28 -11.17 6.28 -2.54
N VAL A 29 -10.57 6.42 -3.72
CA VAL A 29 -10.03 5.27 -4.48
C VAL A 29 -8.56 5.44 -4.91
N GLN A 30 -7.88 6.49 -4.45
CA GLN A 30 -6.42 6.58 -4.65
C GLN A 30 -5.75 5.72 -3.58
N ALA A 31 -5.40 4.50 -3.97
CA ALA A 31 -4.46 3.66 -3.27
C ALA A 31 -3.05 4.15 -3.59
N ASP A 32 -2.33 4.67 -2.61
CA ASP A 32 -0.93 5.00 -2.78
C ASP A 32 -0.08 3.73 -2.61
N SER A 33 1.03 3.65 -3.33
CA SER A 33 1.97 2.52 -3.21
C SER A 33 2.92 2.75 -2.04
N VAL A 34 2.95 1.80 -1.10
CA VAL A 34 3.81 1.84 0.08
C VAL A 34 5.11 1.11 -0.25
N THR A 35 6.18 1.86 -0.53
CA THR A 35 7.50 1.32 -0.90
C THR A 35 8.62 1.66 0.09
N GLY A 36 8.38 2.57 1.04
CA GLY A 36 9.34 3.00 2.05
C GLY A 36 9.40 2.08 3.28
N TYR A 37 9.76 0.80 3.10
CA TYR A 37 9.92 -0.15 4.21
C TYR A 37 11.37 -0.60 4.38
N ASN A 38 11.75 -0.92 5.62
CA ASN A 38 12.95 -1.70 5.89
C ASN A 38 12.57 -3.18 5.90
N LEU A 39 13.39 -4.00 5.22
CA LEU A 39 13.20 -5.44 5.09
C LEU A 39 14.36 -6.17 5.77
N ASP A 40 14.12 -6.67 6.97
CA ASP A 40 15.06 -7.57 7.63
C ASP A 40 14.77 -9.00 7.18
N THR A 41 15.77 -9.66 6.60
CA THR A 41 15.64 -11.02 6.06
C THR A 41 16.46 -11.99 6.87
N LYS A 42 15.83 -13.05 7.36
CA LYS A 42 16.49 -14.18 8.01
C LYS A 42 16.21 -15.46 7.25
N ILE A 43 17.25 -16.13 6.78
CA ILE A 43 17.12 -17.39 6.04
C ILE A 43 17.52 -18.53 6.97
N ILE A 44 16.67 -19.54 7.09
CA ILE A 44 16.88 -20.72 7.93
C ILE A 44 16.90 -21.94 7.02
N HIS A 45 17.88 -22.82 7.23
CA HIS A 45 17.89 -24.12 6.57
C HIS A 45 16.84 -25.04 7.21
N GLU A 46 15.86 -25.52 6.42
CA GLU A 46 14.69 -26.25 6.95
C GLU A 46 15.12 -27.51 7.72
N ARG A 47 16.14 -28.23 7.24
CA ARG A 47 16.58 -29.50 7.82
C ARG A 47 17.43 -29.31 9.08
N SER A 48 18.35 -28.35 9.10
CA SER A 48 19.22 -28.14 10.26
C SER A 48 18.61 -27.20 11.30
N GLY A 49 17.63 -26.37 10.92
CA GLY A 49 17.07 -25.32 11.76
C GLY A 49 18.05 -24.19 12.06
N LEU A 50 19.23 -24.20 11.44
CA LEU A 50 20.26 -23.19 11.59
C LEU A 50 19.99 -22.02 10.64
N GLU A 51 20.27 -20.82 11.12
CA GLU A 51 20.34 -19.64 10.27
C GLU A 51 21.45 -19.83 9.24
N LEU A 52 21.17 -19.49 7.98
CA LEU A 52 22.15 -19.58 6.91
C LEU A 52 23.31 -18.64 7.22
N SER A 53 24.51 -19.20 7.33
CA SER A 53 25.76 -18.46 7.42
C SER A 53 26.78 -19.16 6.52
N ASP A 54 27.96 -18.56 6.35
CA ASP A 54 29.05 -19.11 5.52
C ASP A 54 29.46 -20.54 5.95
N ASP A 55 29.14 -20.94 7.19
CA ASP A 55 29.48 -22.24 7.78
C ASP A 55 28.38 -23.31 7.58
N VAL A 56 27.22 -22.95 7.01
CA VAL A 56 26.10 -23.88 6.81
C VAL A 56 26.12 -24.44 5.39
N GLU A 57 26.50 -25.72 5.26
CA GLU A 57 26.39 -26.42 3.98
C GLU A 57 24.91 -26.63 3.60
N VAL A 58 24.55 -26.19 2.40
CA VAL A 58 23.23 -26.39 1.80
C VAL A 58 23.41 -27.29 0.57
N ILE A 59 22.67 -28.41 0.52
CA ILE A 59 22.72 -29.34 -0.60
C ILE A 59 21.63 -28.96 -1.61
N ALA A 60 21.93 -29.13 -2.90
CA ALA A 60 20.96 -28.89 -3.97
C ALA A 60 19.66 -29.70 -3.74
N GLY A 61 18.52 -29.00 -3.78
CA GLY A 61 17.20 -29.59 -3.55
C GLY A 61 16.69 -29.48 -2.11
N GLU A 62 17.48 -28.95 -1.18
CA GLU A 62 17.02 -28.63 0.17
C GLU A 62 16.22 -27.31 0.19
N ARG A 63 15.22 -27.25 1.08
CA ARG A 63 14.34 -26.08 1.22
C ARG A 63 14.93 -25.11 2.23
N LEU A 64 14.83 -23.83 1.89
CA LEU A 64 15.18 -22.73 2.77
C LEU A 64 13.90 -22.01 3.19
N ILE A 65 13.85 -21.62 4.45
CA ILE A 65 12.76 -20.82 5.01
C ILE A 65 13.29 -19.39 5.16
N ALA A 66 12.81 -18.48 4.31
CA ALA A 66 13.08 -17.06 4.44
C ALA A 66 11.97 -16.40 5.27
N THR A 67 12.36 -15.75 6.36
CA THR A 67 11.48 -14.93 7.18
C THR A 67 11.78 -13.47 6.89
N TYR A 68 10.76 -12.72 6.49
CA TYR A 68 10.83 -11.30 6.18
C TYR A 68 10.13 -10.50 7.27
N GLN A 69 10.86 -9.62 7.95
CA GLN A 69 10.29 -8.68 8.90
C GLN A 69 10.25 -7.29 8.26
N LEU A 70 9.04 -6.77 8.11
CA LEU A 70 8.76 -5.46 7.49
C LEU A 70 8.57 -4.42 8.58
N ILE A 71 9.34 -3.33 8.51
CA ILE A 71 9.22 -2.20 9.42
C ILE A 71 8.94 -0.93 8.60
N PHE A 72 7.82 -0.29 8.91
CA PHE A 72 7.44 1.00 8.32
C PHE A 72 7.89 2.14 9.25
N PRO A 73 8.46 3.23 8.73
CA PRO A 73 8.84 4.38 9.54
C PRO A 73 7.60 5.11 10.07
N ASP A 74 7.67 5.63 11.30
CA ASP A 74 6.55 6.34 11.95
C ASP A 74 6.05 7.56 11.17
N SER A 75 6.91 8.15 10.32
CA SER A 75 6.55 9.26 9.44
C SER A 75 5.71 8.86 8.24
N GLN A 76 5.63 7.57 7.92
CA GLN A 76 4.85 7.07 6.80
C GLN A 76 3.41 6.81 7.26
N SER A 77 2.49 7.58 6.69
CA SER A 77 1.06 7.31 6.85
C SER A 77 0.69 6.13 5.93
N ILE A 78 0.08 5.10 6.52
CA ILE A 78 -0.52 3.98 5.80
C ILE A 78 -2.02 4.07 6.01
N SER A 79 -2.76 4.11 4.91
CA SER A 79 -4.21 4.23 4.89
C SER A 79 -4.87 2.94 4.42
N GLU A 80 -6.16 2.83 4.67
CA GLU A 80 -6.97 1.74 4.12
C GLU A 80 -6.95 1.80 2.58
N ASN A 81 -6.75 0.63 1.96
CA ASN A 81 -6.60 0.43 0.50
C ASN A 81 -5.23 0.74 -0.11
N ASP A 82 -4.24 1.20 0.67
CA ASP A 82 -2.87 1.31 0.17
C ASP A 82 -2.30 -0.07 -0.23
N GLN A 83 -1.47 -0.08 -1.27
CA GLN A 83 -0.86 -1.31 -1.79
C GLN A 83 0.57 -1.46 -1.29
N LEU A 84 0.85 -2.57 -0.61
CA LEU A 84 2.20 -3.00 -0.25
C LEU A 84 2.79 -3.84 -1.39
N ILE A 85 3.93 -3.40 -1.92
CA ILE A 85 4.71 -4.14 -2.92
C ILE A 85 5.95 -4.69 -2.23
N LEU A 86 6.01 -6.01 -2.07
CA LEU A 86 7.17 -6.70 -1.49
C LEU A 86 8.10 -7.18 -2.61
N ASP A 87 9.29 -6.60 -2.70
CA ASP A 87 10.33 -7.05 -3.61
C ASP A 87 11.18 -8.13 -2.95
N ILE A 88 10.88 -9.40 -3.26
CA ILE A 88 11.66 -10.54 -2.79
C ILE A 88 12.83 -10.77 -3.76
N PRO A 89 14.09 -10.73 -3.30
CA PRO A 89 15.24 -11.05 -4.14
C PRO A 89 15.15 -12.50 -4.65
N ARG A 90 15.57 -12.70 -5.91
CA ARG A 90 15.54 -14.01 -6.59
C ARG A 90 16.66 -14.92 -6.15
#